data_AF-A0A973QZP4-F1
#
_entry.id   AF-A0A973QZP4-F1
#
_cell.length_a   1.000
_cell.length_b   1.000
_cell.length_c   1.000
_cell.angle_alpha   90.00
_cell.angle_beta   90.00
_cell.angle_gamma   90.00
#
_symmetry.space_group_name_H-M   'P 1'
#
loop_
_entity.id
_entity.type
_entity.pdbx_description
1 polymer ?
#
loop_
_entity_poly.entity_id
_entity_poly.type
_entity_poly.pdbx_seq_one_letter_code
_entity_poly.pdbx_strand_id
1 'polypeptide(L)'
;MDYPVALFLTLVVEVPIYATVLIVAGLTSRRAAALLGIGVNLLTHPVVWALTGSGSLLVLAAAELGAWLVEAAVLYAVIRREAVLLFALALCANCASFLLGLALS
;
A
#
# COMPACT_ATOMS: atom_id res chain seq x y z
N MET A 1 -13.41 -0.88 13.70
CA MET A 1 -12.89 -2.11 13.07
C MET A 1 -11.64 -2.53 13.81
N ASP A 2 -11.38 -3.82 14.02
CA ASP A 2 -10.15 -4.29 14.66
C ASP A 2 -9.00 -4.37 13.65
N TYR A 3 -7.76 -4.16 14.11
CA TYR A 3 -6.57 -4.13 13.25
C TYR A 3 -6.43 -5.36 12.32
N PRO A 4 -6.62 -6.62 12.78
CA PRO A 4 -6.46 -7.78 11.90
C PRO A 4 -7.44 -7.79 10.73
N VAL A 5 -8.66 -7.27 10.94
CA VAL A 5 -9.68 -7.16 9.90
C VAL A 5 -9.32 -6.07 8.90
N ALA A 6 -8.87 -4.91 9.39
CA ALA A 6 -8.41 -3.81 8.54
C ALA A 6 -7.24 -4.26 7.66
N LEU A 7 -6.21 -4.87 8.25
CA LEU A 7 -5.05 -5.38 7.52
C LEU A 7 -5.44 -6.44 6.48
N PHE A 8 -6.34 -7.35 6.82
CA PHE A 8 -6.82 -8.36 5.87
C PHE A 8 -7.50 -7.71 4.65
N LEU A 9 -8.40 -6.74 4.88
CA LEU A 9 -9.07 -6.01 3.80
C LEU A 9 -8.06 -5.27 2.93
N THR A 10 -7.10 -4.58 3.53
CA THR A 10 -6.02 -3.92 2.81
C THR A 10 -5.26 -4.91 1.92
N LEU A 11 -4.83 -6.04 2.46
CA LEU A 11 -4.09 -7.06 1.69
C LEU A 11 -4.92 -7.61 0.52
N VAL A 12 -6.23 -7.83 0.73
CA VAL A 12 -7.14 -8.31 -0.33
C VAL A 12 -7.31 -7.29 -1.44
N VAL A 13 -7.26 -5.99 -1.15
CA VAL A 13 -7.40 -4.92 -2.15
C VAL A 13 -6.07 -4.59 -2.83
N GLU A 14 -5.04 -4.34 -2.04
CA GLU A 14 -3.80 -3.76 -2.56
C GLU A 14 -2.92 -4.80 -3.24
N VAL A 15 -2.82 -6.03 -2.71
CA VAL A 15 -1.94 -7.05 -3.28
C VAL A 15 -2.32 -7.38 -4.73
N PRO A 16 -3.60 -7.55 -5.11
CA PRO A 16 -3.98 -7.70 -6.51
C PRO A 16 -3.63 -6.49 -7.37
N ILE A 17 -3.77 -5.26 -6.86
CA ILE A 17 -3.44 -4.04 -7.60
C ILE A 17 -1.92 -4.01 -7.89
N TYR A 18 -1.09 -4.17 -6.86
CA TYR A 18 0.37 -4.26 -7.01
C TYR A 18 0.76 -5.38 -7.96
N ALA A 19 0.26 -6.59 -7.71
CA ALA A 19 0.62 -7.75 -8.50
C ALA A 19 0.28 -7.53 -9.98
N THR A 20 -0.94 -7.08 -10.27
CA THR A 20 -1.42 -6.87 -11.64
C THR A 20 -0.58 -5.84 -12.37
N VAL A 21 -0.37 -4.66 -11.78
CA VAL A 21 0.38 -3.57 -12.45
C VAL A 21 1.83 -3.97 -12.66
N LEU A 22 2.49 -4.58 -11.67
CA LEU A 22 3.88 -5.00 -11.80
C LEU A 22 4.08 -6.11 -12.84
N ILE A 23 3.11 -7.03 -12.99
CA ILE A 23 3.13 -8.08 -14.01
C ILE A 23 2.89 -7.49 -15.39
N VAL A 24 1.86 -6.65 -15.55
CA VAL A 24 1.48 -6.06 -16.85
C VAL A 24 2.55 -5.12 -17.36
N ALA A 25 3.19 -4.35 -16.48
CA ALA A 25 4.32 -3.50 -16.82
C ALA A 25 5.63 -4.27 -17.07
N GLY A 26 5.63 -5.60 -16.93
CA GLY A 26 6.81 -6.44 -17.17
C GLY A 26 7.95 -6.19 -16.17
N LEU A 27 7.63 -5.71 -14.96
CA LEU A 27 8.64 -5.30 -13.97
C LEU A 27 9.13 -6.47 -13.11
N THR A 28 8.33 -7.53 -12.94
CA THR A 28 8.72 -8.69 -12.13
C THR A 28 7.87 -9.93 -12.42
N SER A 29 8.26 -11.08 -11.84
CA SER A 29 7.50 -12.33 -11.92
C SER A 29 6.23 -12.31 -11.06
N ARG A 30 5.23 -13.15 -11.36
CA ARG A 30 3.97 -13.22 -10.59
C ARG A 30 4.18 -13.43 -9.09
N ARG A 31 5.09 -14.35 -8.73
CA ARG A 31 5.40 -14.66 -7.33
C ARG A 31 6.06 -13.47 -6.63
N ALA A 32 7.03 -12.83 -7.29
CA ALA A 32 7.69 -11.66 -6.74
C ALA A 32 6.72 -10.47 -6.61
N ALA A 33 5.81 -10.28 -7.57
CA ALA A 33 4.82 -9.21 -7.55
C ALA A 33 3.89 -9.32 -6.34
N ALA A 34 3.39 -10.54 -6.06
CA ALA A 34 2.57 -10.80 -4.87
C ALA A 34 3.35 -10.60 -3.56
N LEU A 35 4.59 -11.10 -3.49
CA LEU A 35 5.43 -10.93 -2.30
C LEU A 35 5.79 -9.46 -2.04
N LEU A 36 6.01 -8.67 -3.09
CA LEU A 36 6.25 -7.23 -2.97
C LEU A 36 5.00 -6.53 -2.44
N GLY A 37 3.82 -6.79 -3.01
CA GLY A 37 2.56 -6.22 -2.51
C GLY A 37 2.32 -6.54 -1.03
N ILE A 38 2.52 -7.79 -0.62
CA ILE A 38 2.42 -8.20 0.79
C ILE A 38 3.48 -7.50 1.64
N GLY A 39 4.73 -7.48 1.19
CA GLY A 39 5.86 -6.95 1.94
C GLY A 39 5.75 -5.46 2.22
N VAL A 40 5.34 -4.67 1.22
CA VAL A 40 5.15 -3.22 1.41
C VAL A 40 4.01 -2.96 2.38
N ASN A 41 2.90 -3.69 2.25
CA ASN A 41 1.74 -3.55 3.12
C ASN A 41 2.06 -3.91 4.59
N LEU A 42 2.77 -5.01 4.82
CA LEU A 42 3.17 -5.43 6.16
C LEU A 42 4.19 -4.48 6.80
N LEU A 43 4.91 -3.71 6.00
CA LEU A 43 5.87 -2.72 6.49
C LEU A 43 5.17 -1.41 6.90
N THR A 44 4.16 -0.98 6.16
CA THR A 44 3.52 0.34 6.32
C THR A 44 2.31 0.33 7.23
N HIS A 45 1.39 -0.63 7.05
CA HIS A 45 0.10 -0.64 7.75
C HIS A 45 0.17 -0.75 9.28
N PRO A 46 1.10 -1.49 9.91
CA PRO A 46 1.24 -1.47 11.37
C PRO A 46 1.55 -0.05 11.90
N VAL A 47 2.37 0.71 11.17
CA VAL A 47 2.78 2.06 11.54
C VAL A 47 1.63 3.04 11.31
N VAL A 48 0.96 2.96 10.15
CA VAL A 48 -0.22 3.79 9.86
C VAL A 48 -1.30 3.58 10.92
N TRP A 49 -1.60 2.33 11.28
CA TRP A 49 -2.57 2.02 12.32
C TRP A 49 -2.20 2.62 13.68
N ALA A 50 -0.94 2.48 14.09
CA ALA A 50 -0.46 3.01 15.36
C ALA A 50 -0.54 4.54 15.44
N LEU A 51 -0.27 5.24 14.33
CA LEU A 51 -0.30 6.71 14.28
C LEU A 51 -1.74 7.27 14.23
N THR A 52 -2.62 6.60 13.50
CA THR A 52 -3.98 7.09 13.21
C THR A 52 -4.98 6.84 14.34
N GLY A 53 -4.66 5.98 15.32
CA GLY A 53 -5.48 5.77 16.51
C GLY A 53 -5.76 7.02 17.35
N SER A 54 -5.04 8.12 17.11
CA SER A 54 -5.25 9.42 17.75
C SER A 54 -6.47 10.21 17.23
N GLY A 55 -7.04 9.84 16.07
CA GLY A 55 -8.20 10.51 15.47
C GLY A 55 -7.92 11.86 14.79
N SER A 56 -6.66 12.29 14.70
CA SER A 56 -6.30 13.55 14.03
C SER A 56 -6.26 13.39 12.51
N LEU A 57 -7.05 14.19 11.79
CA LEU A 57 -7.05 14.22 10.32
C LEU A 57 -5.68 14.60 9.75
N LEU A 58 -4.93 15.49 10.43
CA LEU A 58 -3.59 15.87 9.99
C LEU A 58 -2.61 14.69 10.13
N VAL A 59 -2.72 13.92 11.23
CA VAL A 59 -1.89 12.73 11.44
C VAL A 59 -2.25 11.64 10.45
N LEU A 60 -3.53 11.46 10.14
CA LEU A 60 -4.00 10.54 9.11
C LEU A 60 -3.43 10.91 7.74
N ALA A 61 -3.59 12.17 7.31
CA ALA A 61 -3.05 12.61 6.02
C ALA A 61 -1.52 12.45 5.92
N ALA A 62 -0.80 12.75 7.01
CA ALA A 62 0.65 12.58 7.06
C ALA A 62 1.07 11.11 7.04
N ALA A 63 0.34 10.23 7.76
CA ALA A 63 0.61 8.79 7.79
C ALA A 63 0.36 8.15 6.42
N GLU A 64 -0.74 8.49 5.76
CA GLU A 64 -1.08 8.06 4.40
C GLU A 64 0.00 8.48 3.40
N LEU A 65 0.34 9.77 3.35
CA LEU A 65 1.39 10.27 2.47
C LEU A 65 2.74 9.57 2.74
N GLY A 66 3.06 9.36 4.00
CA GLY A 66 4.25 8.63 4.43
C GLY A 66 4.26 7.19 3.92
N ALA A 67 3.13 6.48 4.03
CA ALA A 67 2.98 5.13 3.50
C ALA A 67 3.24 5.10 1.99
N TRP A 68 2.60 5.99 1.21
CA TRP A 68 2.76 6.01 -0.25
C TRP A 68 4.22 6.19 -0.65
N LEU A 69 4.93 7.09 0.03
CA LEU A 69 6.36 7.36 -0.22
C LEU A 69 7.23 6.17 0.16
N VAL A 70 6.98 5.54 1.31
CA VAL A 70 7.75 4.37 1.78
C VAL A 70 7.54 3.19 0.84
N GLU A 71 6.31 2.89 0.45
CA GLU A 71 6.01 1.76 -0.44
C GLU A 71 6.61 1.97 -1.81
N ALA A 72 6.47 3.18 -2.39
CA ALA A 72 7.10 3.52 -3.65
C ALA A 72 8.63 3.39 -3.57
N ALA A 73 9.24 3.85 -2.48
CA ALA A 73 10.69 3.75 -2.26
C ALA A 73 11.15 2.29 -2.12
N VAL A 74 10.41 1.45 -1.38
CA VAL A 74 10.72 0.02 -1.23
C VAL A 74 10.59 -0.71 -2.56
N LEU A 75 9.52 -0.47 -3.31
CA LEU A 75 9.35 -1.03 -4.65
C LEU A 75 10.48 -0.58 -5.58
N TYR A 76 10.85 0.70 -5.56
CA TYR A 76 11.94 1.23 -6.37
C TYR A 76 13.29 0.66 -5.94
N ALA A 77 13.52 0.43 -4.65
CA ALA A 77 14.76 -0.19 -4.16
C ALA A 77 14.94 -1.63 -4.67
N VAL A 78 13.85 -2.33 -4.99
CA VAL A 78 13.90 -3.69 -5.56
C VAL A 78 13.88 -3.68 -7.09
N ILE A 79 12.95 -2.94 -7.71
CA ILE A 79 12.71 -2.94 -9.16
C ILE A 79 13.72 -2.05 -9.90
N ARG A 80 14.18 -0.95 -9.26
CA ARG A 80 15.17 0.02 -9.75
C ARG A 80 14.79 0.69 -11.09
N ARG A 81 13.51 0.70 -11.44
CA ARG A 81 12.96 1.24 -12.71
C ARG A 81 11.59 1.86 -12.47
N GLU A 82 11.16 2.71 -13.41
CA GLU A 82 9.80 3.27 -13.47
C GLU A 82 9.31 3.97 -12.19
N ALA A 83 10.14 4.84 -11.58
CA ALA A 83 9.83 5.50 -10.30
C ALA A 83 8.45 6.18 -10.27
N VAL A 84 8.07 6.86 -11.36
CA VAL A 84 6.77 7.54 -11.48
C VAL A 84 5.61 6.54 -11.46
N LEU A 85 5.74 5.41 -12.17
CA LEU A 85 4.74 4.35 -12.16
C LEU A 85 4.60 3.72 -10.77
N LEU A 86 5.73 3.47 -10.08
CA LEU A 86 5.72 2.88 -8.74
C LEU A 86 5.08 3.80 -7.71
N PHE A 87 5.32 5.11 -7.82
CA PHE A 87 4.64 6.10 -6.99
C PHE A 87 3.13 6.15 -7.28
N ALA A 88 2.75 6.24 -8.56
CA ALA A 88 1.34 6.23 -8.96
C ALA A 88 0.64 4.94 -8.53
N LEU A 89 1.33 3.80 -8.58
CA LEU A 89 0.82 2.51 -8.13
C LEU A 89 0.55 2.52 -6.62
N ALA A 90 1.52 2.99 -5.81
CA ALA A 90 1.33 3.09 -4.36
C ALA A 90 0.17 4.01 -4.01
N LEU A 91 0.10 5.18 -4.65
CA LEU A 91 -0.99 6.13 -4.48
C LEU A 91 -2.36 5.50 -4.81
N CYS A 92 -2.50 4.85 -5.97
CA CYS A 92 -3.75 4.22 -6.38
C CYS A 92 -4.17 3.06 -5.45
N ALA A 93 -3.22 2.23 -5.02
CA ALA A 93 -3.50 1.11 -4.12
C ALA A 93 -4.02 1.62 -2.76
N ASN A 94 -3.33 2.60 -2.17
CA ASN A 94 -3.73 3.18 -0.88
C ASN A 94 -5.05 3.96 -1.00
N CYS A 95 -5.26 4.72 -2.08
CA CYS A 95 -6.54 5.38 -2.30
C CYS A 95 -7.71 4.37 -2.36
N ALA A 96 -7.51 3.22 -3.02
CA ALA A 96 -8.53 2.19 -3.11
C ALA A 96 -8.82 1.55 -1.74
N SER A 97 -7.80 1.20 -0.96
CA SER A 97 -7.96 0.62 0.37
C SER A 97 -8.54 1.63 1.37
N PHE A 98 -8.10 2.89 1.34
CA PHE A 98 -8.62 3.99 2.15
C PHE A 98 -10.12 4.23 1.89
N LEU A 99 -10.53 4.35 0.62
CA LEU A 99 -11.94 4.55 0.27
C LEU A 99 -12.80 3.35 0.67
N LEU A 100 -12.29 2.13 0.53
CA LEU A 100 -12.98 0.93 1.01
C LEU A 100 -13.12 0.95 2.54
N GLY A 101 -12.05 1.33 3.25
CA GLY A 101 -12.07 1.51 4.70
C GLY A 101 -13.15 2.49 5.13
N LEU A 102 -13.24 3.65 4.48
CA LEU A 102 -14.28 4.65 4.72
C LEU A 102 -15.70 4.13 4.43
N ALA A 103 -15.88 3.29 3.40
CA ALA A 103 -17.19 2.73 3.06
C ALA A 103 -17.66 1.64 4.03
N LEU A 104 -16.75 1.01 4.78
CA LEU A 104 -17.01 -0.10 5.70
C LEU A 104 -16.90 0.29 7.18
N SER A 105 -16.62 1.56 7.49
CA SER A 105 -16.52 2.10 8.86
C SER A 105 -17.79 2.82 9.29
#